data_AF-A0A7C2IWF8-F1
#
_entry.id   AF-A0A7C2IWF8-F1
#
_cell.length_a   1.000
_cell.length_b   1.000
_cell.length_c   1.000
_cell.angle_alpha   90.00
_cell.angle_beta   90.00
_cell.angle_gamma   90.00
#
_symmetry.space_group_name_H-M   'P 1'
#
loop_
_entity.id
_entity.type
_entity.pdbx_description
1 polymer ?
#
loop_
_entity_poly.entity_id
_entity_poly.type
_entity_poly.pdbx_seq_one_letter_code
_entity_poly.pdbx_strand_id
1 'polypeptide(L)'
;MSSFREGDIVARRSYKMDVLFRVVNLFRKNDGTEYALLKGIDFRLICDAPLEDLVPLKPAEIAAYWRQVFARSNEIVQRSLNRRGNDLRPMRNNQAVETFMVPGTVLHIDGDQDYLEICLTTYRQMGVPANGYVVAEEKQPRAVEELLPRHLPDILIITGHDSFLPQRSDFRDL
;
A
#
# COMPACT_ATOMS: atom_id res chain seq x y z
N MET A 1 -3.95 -14.68 29.75
CA MET A 1 -3.06 -13.88 28.88
C MET A 1 -3.47 -14.14 27.45
N SER A 2 -3.79 -13.10 26.69
CA SER A 2 -4.14 -13.26 25.27
C SER A 2 -2.88 -13.76 24.55
N SER A 3 -2.88 -15.03 24.13
CA SER A 3 -1.82 -15.55 23.27
C SER A 3 -2.09 -15.01 21.87
N PHE A 4 -1.20 -14.14 21.40
CA PHE A 4 -1.20 -13.67 20.02
C PHE A 4 -0.77 -14.80 19.09
N ARG A 5 -1.25 -14.75 17.86
CA ARG A 5 -0.91 -15.69 16.79
C ARG A 5 -0.63 -14.95 15.49
N GLU A 6 0.10 -15.59 14.59
CA GLU A 6 0.27 -15.09 13.23
C GLU A 6 -1.09 -14.91 12.55
N GLY A 7 -1.28 -13.78 11.87
CA GLY A 7 -2.55 -13.38 11.27
C GLY A 7 -3.43 -12.49 12.15
N ASP A 8 -3.18 -12.41 13.46
CA ASP A 8 -3.97 -11.54 14.35
C ASP A 8 -3.82 -10.07 13.96
N ILE A 9 -4.91 -9.31 14.06
CA ILE A 9 -4.90 -7.86 13.88
C ILE A 9 -4.78 -7.17 15.24
N VAL A 10 -3.75 -6.34 15.36
CA VAL A 10 -3.36 -5.68 16.59
C VAL A 10 -3.10 -4.19 16.34
N ALA A 11 -3.15 -3.41 17.41
CA ALA A 11 -2.64 -2.05 17.42
C ALA A 11 -1.56 -1.91 18.51
N ARG A 12 -0.71 -0.89 18.40
CA ARG A 12 0.34 -0.62 19.36
C ARG A 12 -0.09 0.44 20.38
N ARG A 13 0.00 0.12 21.66
CA ARG A 13 -0.36 1.04 22.75
C ARG A 13 0.56 2.26 22.79
N SER A 14 1.86 2.04 22.60
CA SER A 14 2.90 3.07 22.58
C SER A 14 2.69 4.13 21.49
N TYR A 15 2.01 3.78 20.40
CA TYR A 15 1.66 4.68 19.29
C TYR A 15 0.18 5.08 19.29
N LYS A 16 -0.48 5.04 20.47
CA LYS A 16 -1.88 5.46 20.63
C LYS A 16 -2.86 4.72 19.71
N MET A 17 -2.49 3.54 19.24
CA MET A 17 -3.31 2.69 18.36
C MET A 17 -3.71 3.38 17.05
N ASP A 18 -2.82 4.19 16.49
CA ASP A 18 -3.03 4.98 15.26
C ASP A 18 -3.06 4.14 13.98
N VAL A 19 -2.22 3.11 13.93
CA VAL A 19 -2.09 2.17 12.80
C VAL A 19 -2.45 0.75 13.24
N LEU A 20 -3.15 0.04 12.36
CA LEU A 20 -3.44 -1.38 12.55
C LEU A 20 -2.39 -2.24 11.85
N PHE A 21 -2.01 -3.31 12.52
CA PHE A 21 -1.00 -4.24 12.07
C PHE A 21 -1.53 -5.67 12.06
N ARG A 22 -1.05 -6.47 11.10
CA ARG A 22 -1.14 -7.92 11.13
C ARG A 22 0.13 -8.48 11.75
N VAL A 23 -0.02 -9.43 12.67
CA VAL A 23 1.11 -10.21 13.20
C VAL A 23 1.62 -11.13 12.09
N VAL A 24 2.86 -10.91 11.66
CA VAL A 24 3.53 -11.72 10.62
C VAL A 24 4.27 -12.88 11.24
N ASN A 25 4.96 -12.65 12.35
CA ASN A 25 5.76 -13.67 13.02
C ASN A 25 5.88 -13.36 14.52
N LEU A 26 6.04 -14.40 15.33
CA LEU A 26 6.32 -14.29 16.76
C LEU A 26 7.71 -14.86 17.06
N PHE A 27 8.54 -14.11 17.78
CA PHE A 27 9.89 -14.51 18.11
C PHE A 27 10.29 -14.05 19.51
N ARG A 28 11.37 -14.61 20.04
CA ARG A 28 11.93 -14.25 21.35
C ARG A 28 13.31 -13.65 21.17
N LYS A 29 13.59 -12.51 21.80
CA LYS A 29 14.93 -11.90 21.82
C LYS A 29 15.83 -12.59 22.85
N ASN A 30 17.12 -12.31 22.79
CA ASN A 30 18.15 -12.93 23.65
C ASN A 30 17.93 -12.68 25.15
N ASP A 31 17.23 -11.60 25.50
CA ASP A 31 16.85 -11.22 26.86
C ASP A 31 15.64 -12.02 27.40
N GLY A 32 15.06 -12.90 26.58
CA GLY A 32 13.88 -13.68 26.92
C GLY A 32 12.56 -12.96 26.63
N THR A 33 12.60 -11.69 26.22
CA THR A 33 11.40 -10.90 25.91
C THR A 33 10.78 -11.40 24.61
N GLU A 34 9.46 -11.61 24.64
CA GLU A 34 8.71 -12.05 23.47
C GLU A 34 8.31 -10.83 22.61
N TYR A 35 8.46 -10.97 21.30
CA TYR A 35 8.20 -9.93 20.31
C TYR A 35 7.33 -10.48 19.16
N ALA A 36 6.69 -9.55 18.46
CA ALA A 36 6.01 -9.81 17.20
C ALA A 36 6.62 -8.97 16.09
N LEU A 37 6.80 -9.56 14.92
CA LEU A 37 6.97 -8.84 13.66
C LEU A 37 5.59 -8.44 13.15
N LEU A 38 5.41 -7.16 12.85
CA LEU A 38 4.15 -6.55 12.49
C LEU A 38 4.22 -5.94 11.09
N LYS A 39 3.16 -6.13 10.31
CA LYS A 39 2.97 -5.49 9.00
C LYS A 39 1.73 -4.63 9.03
N GLY A 40 1.85 -3.35 8.69
CA GLY A 40 0.72 -2.41 8.61
C GLY A 40 -0.28 -2.85 7.54
N ILE A 41 -1.57 -2.78 7.86
CA ILE A 41 -2.62 -3.29 6.95
C ILE A 41 -3.01 -2.29 5.86
N ASP A 42 -2.85 -1.00 6.11
CA ASP A 42 -3.18 0.10 5.19
C ASP A 42 -2.00 1.08 4.98
N PHE A 43 -0.97 0.98 5.81
CA PHE A 43 0.31 1.67 5.63
C PHE A 43 1.43 0.68 5.32
N ARG A 44 2.30 1.05 4.38
CA ARG A 44 3.54 0.31 4.07
C ARG A 44 4.56 0.50 5.19
N LEU A 45 4.35 -0.25 6.28
CA LEU A 45 5.12 -0.16 7.50
C LEU A 45 5.36 -1.58 8.04
N ILE A 46 6.62 -1.90 8.31
CA ILE A 46 7.03 -3.11 9.02
C ILE A 46 7.76 -2.69 10.28
N CYS A 47 7.45 -3.31 11.41
CA CYS A 47 8.16 -3.07 12.66
C CYS A 47 8.10 -4.30 13.56
N ASP A 48 9.04 -4.42 14.50
CA ASP A 48 8.91 -5.31 15.63
C ASP A 48 8.33 -4.56 16.84
N ALA A 49 7.62 -5.27 17.71
CA ALA A 49 7.12 -4.75 18.98
C ALA A 49 7.03 -5.85 20.04
N PRO A 50 7.28 -5.54 21.31
CA PRO A 50 7.09 -6.51 22.39
C PRO A 50 5.60 -6.83 22.54
N LEU A 51 5.24 -8.08 22.89
CA LEU A 51 3.82 -8.49 22.93
C LEU A 51 2.99 -7.71 23.95
N GLU A 52 3.61 -7.14 24.99
CA GLU A 52 2.95 -6.27 25.97
C GLU A 52 2.48 -4.93 25.40
N ASP A 53 3.08 -4.46 24.31
CA ASP A 53 2.69 -3.25 23.58
C ASP A 53 1.47 -3.50 22.68
N LEU A 54 1.17 -4.77 22.38
CA LEU A 54 0.11 -5.13 21.45
C LEU A 54 -1.26 -5.13 22.13
N VAL A 55 -2.24 -4.57 21.42
CA VAL A 55 -3.64 -4.56 21.81
C VAL A 55 -4.43 -5.31 20.74
N PRO A 56 -5.03 -6.47 21.06
CA PRO A 56 -5.87 -7.19 20.11
C PRO A 56 -7.17 -6.44 19.87
N LEU A 57 -7.65 -6.45 18.64
CA LEU A 57 -8.87 -5.75 18.23
C LEU A 57 -10.00 -6.71 17.96
N LYS A 58 -11.22 -6.32 18.32
CA LYS A 58 -12.44 -7.07 17.99
C LYS A 58 -12.79 -6.86 16.51
N PRO A 59 -13.48 -7.80 15.87
CA PRO A 59 -13.91 -7.67 14.47
C PRO A 59 -14.66 -6.37 14.16
N ALA A 60 -15.48 -5.88 15.11
CA ALA A 60 -16.22 -4.63 14.95
C ALA A 60 -15.29 -3.39 14.90
N GLU A 61 -14.19 -3.39 15.65
CA GLU A 61 -13.20 -2.30 15.67
C GLU A 61 -12.41 -2.29 14.37
N ILE A 62 -12.00 -3.47 13.89
CA ILE A 62 -11.32 -3.64 12.60
C ILE A 62 -12.22 -3.15 11.46
N ALA A 63 -13.50 -3.53 11.46
CA ALA A 63 -14.46 -3.07 10.46
C ALA A 63 -14.72 -1.55 10.53
N ALA A 64 -14.72 -0.96 11.73
CA ALA A 64 -14.83 0.48 11.91
C ALA A 64 -13.60 1.22 11.34
N TYR A 65 -12.40 0.69 11.57
CA TYR A 65 -11.16 1.22 11.02
C TYR A 65 -11.18 1.22 9.49
N TRP A 66 -11.48 0.07 8.87
CA TRP A 66 -11.58 -0.02 7.41
C TRP A 66 -12.59 0.95 6.81
N ARG A 67 -13.75 1.14 7.45
CA ARG A 67 -14.72 2.16 7.01
C ARG A 67 -14.13 3.56 6.98
N GLN A 68 -13.32 3.93 7.97
CA GLN A 68 -12.65 5.24 8.01
C GLN A 68 -11.57 5.37 6.93
N VAL A 69 -10.75 4.33 6.73
CA VAL A 69 -9.73 4.26 5.68
C VAL A 69 -10.37 4.42 4.30
N PHE A 70 -11.43 3.66 4.01
CA PHE A 70 -12.15 3.75 2.73
C PHE A 70 -12.83 5.10 2.54
N ALA A 71 -13.42 5.68 3.59
CA ALA A 71 -14.02 7.02 3.50
C ALA A 71 -12.97 8.08 3.13
N ARG A 72 -11.80 8.05 3.77
CA ARG A 72 -10.68 8.96 3.46
C ARG A 72 -10.17 8.75 2.04
N SER A 73 -9.96 7.50 1.63
CA SER A 73 -9.52 7.16 0.26
C SER A 73 -10.50 7.67 -0.79
N ASN A 74 -11.80 7.41 -0.60
CA ASN A 74 -12.84 7.90 -1.50
C ASN A 74 -12.87 9.43 -1.56
N GLU A 75 -12.69 10.13 -0.44
CA GLU A 75 -12.63 11.59 -0.45
C GLU A 75 -11.48 12.12 -1.34
N ILE A 76 -10.30 11.49 -1.26
CA ILE A 76 -9.14 11.83 -2.09
C ILE A 76 -9.43 11.56 -3.57
N VAL A 77 -10.05 10.41 -3.88
CA VAL A 77 -10.46 10.05 -5.25
C VAL A 77 -11.45 11.07 -5.80
N GLN A 78 -12.51 11.40 -5.05
CA GLN A 78 -13.51 12.39 -5.47
C GLN A 78 -12.89 13.77 -5.70
N ARG A 79 -11.99 14.21 -4.81
CA ARG A 79 -11.26 15.48 -5.01
C ARG A 79 -10.43 15.45 -6.30
N SER A 80 -9.80 14.32 -6.62
CA SER A 80 -8.99 14.15 -7.83
C SER A 80 -9.85 14.15 -9.11
N LEU A 81 -11.01 13.49 -9.08
CA LEU A 81 -11.97 13.48 -10.19
C LEU A 81 -12.59 14.87 -10.43
N ASN A 82 -12.93 15.59 -9.35
CA ASN A 82 -13.48 16.95 -9.45
C ASN A 82 -12.47 17.95 -10.04
N ARG A 83 -11.17 17.81 -9.72
CA ARG A 83 -10.11 18.62 -10.35
C ARG A 83 -10.04 18.37 -11.85
N ARG A 84 -10.02 17.09 -12.28
CA ARG A 84 -10.09 16.72 -13.70
C ARG A 84 -11.31 17.35 -14.39
N GLY A 85 -12.49 17.31 -13.76
CA GLY A 85 -13.71 17.91 -14.32
C GLY A 85 -13.69 19.43 -14.41
N ASN A 86 -13.01 20.12 -13.48
CA ASN A 86 -12.89 21.58 -13.50
C ASN A 86 -11.86 22.09 -14.51
N ASP A 87 -10.74 21.37 -14.70
CA ASP A 87 -9.75 21.68 -15.73
C ASP A 87 -10.32 21.55 -17.15
N LEU A 88 -11.42 20.78 -17.29
CA LEU A 88 -12.15 20.59 -18.56
C LEU A 88 -13.20 21.68 -18.84
N ARG A 89 -13.45 22.64 -17.93
CA ARG A 89 -14.39 23.74 -18.20
C ARG A 89 -13.74 24.75 -19.16
N PRO A 90 -14.16 24.85 -20.43
CA PRO A 90 -13.54 25.78 -21.35
C PRO A 90 -13.91 27.22 -20.95
N MET A 91 -12.91 28.05 -20.70
CA MET A 91 -13.05 29.50 -20.88
C MET A 91 -13.13 29.76 -22.39
N ARG A 92 -14.33 29.70 -22.99
CA ARG A 92 -14.83 30.52 -24.14
C ARG A 92 -15.80 29.78 -25.07
N ASN A 93 -16.92 30.48 -25.33
CA ASN A 93 -17.75 30.51 -26.54
C ASN A 93 -18.25 29.20 -27.17
N ASN A 94 -19.49 28.85 -26.78
CA ASN A 94 -20.62 28.50 -27.65
C ASN A 94 -20.55 27.34 -28.67
N GLN A 95 -19.55 26.46 -28.62
CA GLN A 95 -19.65 25.12 -29.22
C GLN A 95 -18.99 24.11 -28.28
N ALA A 96 -19.81 23.34 -27.56
CA ALA A 96 -19.33 22.34 -26.62
C ALA A 96 -18.76 21.14 -27.39
N VAL A 97 -17.45 21.17 -27.66
CA VAL A 97 -16.71 19.95 -28.00
C VAL A 97 -16.47 19.22 -26.68
N GLU A 98 -17.17 18.10 -26.46
CA GLU A 98 -16.90 17.22 -25.33
C GLU A 98 -15.51 16.59 -25.51
N THR A 99 -14.49 17.24 -24.97
CA THR A 99 -13.13 16.68 -24.94
C THR A 99 -13.07 15.65 -23.82
N PHE A 100 -13.05 14.36 -24.16
CA PHE A 100 -12.82 13.29 -23.19
C PHE A 100 -11.32 13.00 -23.09
N MET A 101 -10.72 13.25 -21.93
CA MET A 101 -9.35 12.78 -21.68
C MET A 101 -9.38 11.30 -21.31
N VAL A 102 -8.74 10.47 -22.14
CA VAL A 102 -8.42 9.10 -21.77
C VAL A 102 -7.21 9.15 -20.82
N PRO A 103 -7.31 8.63 -19.58
CA PRO A 103 -6.16 8.58 -18.69
C PRO A 103 -5.10 7.65 -19.27
N GLY A 104 -3.83 7.99 -19.06
CA GLY A 104 -2.72 7.10 -19.37
C GLY A 104 -2.83 5.77 -18.62
N THR A 105 -2.17 4.76 -19.15
CA THR A 105 -2.09 3.40 -18.65
C THR A 105 -0.95 3.24 -17.65
N VAL A 106 -1.15 2.40 -16.63
CA VAL A 106 -0.17 2.14 -15.58
C VAL A 106 0.29 0.68 -15.63
N LEU A 107 1.59 0.45 -15.60
CA LEU A 107 2.18 -0.85 -15.24
C LEU A 107 2.74 -0.73 -13.81
N HIS A 108 2.19 -1.48 -12.86
CA HIS A 108 2.61 -1.48 -11.46
C HIS A 108 3.22 -2.83 -11.08
N ILE A 109 4.48 -2.84 -10.68
CA ILE A 109 5.21 -3.99 -10.18
C ILE A 109 5.51 -3.76 -8.69
N ASP A 110 4.98 -4.60 -7.80
CA ASP A 110 5.22 -4.48 -6.35
C ASP A 110 5.77 -5.80 -5.79
N GLY A 111 6.64 -5.73 -4.79
CA GLY A 111 7.07 -6.87 -3.98
C GLY A 111 5.97 -7.43 -3.08
N ASP A 112 4.89 -6.68 -2.84
CA ASP A 112 3.86 -7.01 -1.86
C ASP A 112 2.44 -7.04 -2.48
N GLN A 113 1.77 -8.17 -2.31
CA GLN A 113 0.41 -8.40 -2.84
C GLN A 113 -0.65 -7.51 -2.19
N ASP A 114 -0.59 -7.29 -0.88
CA ASP A 114 -1.62 -6.54 -0.16
C ASP A 114 -1.58 -5.07 -0.58
N TYR A 115 -0.38 -4.48 -0.68
CA TYR A 115 -0.22 -3.09 -1.09
C TYR A 115 -0.55 -2.88 -2.58
N LEU A 116 -0.16 -3.81 -3.45
CA LEU A 116 -0.55 -3.76 -4.86
C LEU A 116 -2.08 -3.75 -5.02
N GLU A 117 -2.79 -4.57 -4.26
CA GLU A 117 -4.25 -4.64 -4.35
C GLU A 117 -4.94 -3.33 -3.94
N ILE A 118 -4.41 -2.65 -2.91
CA ILE A 118 -4.88 -1.31 -2.50
C ILE A 118 -4.70 -0.31 -3.65
N CYS A 119 -3.53 -0.30 -4.31
CA CYS A 119 -3.24 0.58 -5.44
C CYS A 119 -4.15 0.28 -6.64
N LEU A 120 -4.27 -0.99 -7.05
CA LEU A 120 -5.11 -1.40 -8.18
C LEU A 120 -6.58 -1.05 -7.95
N THR A 121 -7.08 -1.21 -6.72
CA THR A 121 -8.45 -0.81 -6.36
C THR A 121 -8.65 0.69 -6.52
N THR A 122 -7.66 1.48 -6.11
CA THR A 122 -7.70 2.95 -6.27
C THR A 122 -7.66 3.35 -7.74
N TYR A 123 -6.82 2.72 -8.57
CA TYR A 123 -6.78 2.99 -10.02
C TYR A 123 -8.14 2.70 -10.68
N ARG A 124 -8.79 1.58 -10.34
CA ARG A 124 -10.12 1.23 -10.84
C ARG A 124 -11.17 2.29 -10.46
N GLN A 125 -11.15 2.76 -9.21
CA GLN A 125 -12.04 3.83 -8.75
C GLN A 125 -11.83 5.14 -9.51
N MET A 126 -10.61 5.41 -9.95
CA MET A 126 -10.25 6.60 -10.74
C MET A 126 -10.41 6.42 -12.26
N GLY A 127 -10.87 5.25 -12.71
CA GLY A 127 -10.96 4.91 -14.13
C GLY A 127 -9.61 4.85 -14.86
N VAL A 128 -8.51 4.64 -14.13
CA VAL A 128 -7.15 4.55 -14.69
C VAL A 128 -6.88 3.08 -15.07
N PRO A 129 -6.62 2.76 -16.35
CA PRO A 129 -6.24 1.42 -16.76
C PRO A 129 -4.90 1.04 -16.13
N ALA A 130 -4.84 -0.11 -15.46
CA ALA A 130 -3.63 -0.56 -14.79
C ALA A 130 -3.43 -2.07 -14.89
N ASN A 131 -2.21 -2.48 -15.16
CA ASN A 131 -1.73 -3.86 -15.08
C ASN A 131 -0.82 -3.99 -13.85
N GLY A 132 -1.15 -4.90 -12.94
CA GLY A 132 -0.40 -5.11 -11.69
C GLY A 132 0.27 -6.48 -11.65
N TYR A 133 1.50 -6.54 -11.16
CA TYR A 133 2.27 -7.77 -10.98
C TYR A 133 2.94 -7.79 -9.61
N VAL A 134 2.75 -8.89 -8.86
CA VAL A 134 3.53 -9.14 -7.66
C VAL A 134 4.81 -9.84 -8.05
N VAL A 135 5.94 -9.17 -7.86
CA VAL A 135 7.26 -9.67 -8.22
C VAL A 135 8.20 -9.35 -7.08
N ALA A 136 8.80 -10.40 -6.51
CA ALA A 136 9.86 -10.26 -5.51
C ALA A 136 10.95 -9.32 -6.03
N GLU A 137 11.44 -8.43 -5.18
CA GLU A 137 12.30 -7.29 -5.55
C GLU A 137 13.52 -7.71 -6.37
N GLU A 138 14.17 -8.81 -5.98
CA GLU A 138 15.35 -9.32 -6.66
C GLU A 138 15.07 -9.78 -8.11
N LYS A 139 13.79 -10.01 -8.45
CA LYS A 139 13.33 -10.42 -9.78
C LYS A 139 12.72 -9.28 -10.58
N GLN A 140 12.48 -8.12 -9.96
CA GLN A 140 11.86 -6.97 -10.63
C GLN A 140 12.65 -6.48 -11.85
N PRO A 141 13.99 -6.40 -11.85
CA PRO A 141 14.73 -5.98 -13.05
C PRO A 141 14.39 -6.81 -14.28
N ARG A 142 14.38 -8.14 -14.13
CA ARG A 142 14.02 -9.07 -15.23
C ARG A 142 12.55 -8.97 -15.61
N ALA A 143 11.66 -8.79 -14.64
CA ALA A 143 10.23 -8.61 -14.92
C ALA A 143 9.96 -7.32 -15.70
N VAL A 144 10.69 -6.23 -15.42
CA VAL A 144 10.59 -4.99 -16.19
C VAL A 144 10.99 -5.20 -17.64
N GLU A 145 12.10 -5.90 -17.91
CA GLU A 145 12.55 -6.23 -19.26
C GLU A 145 11.48 -7.00 -20.07
N GLU A 146 10.74 -7.89 -19.42
CA GLU A 146 9.67 -8.68 -20.05
C GLU A 146 8.36 -7.88 -20.22
N LEU A 147 7.94 -7.18 -19.16
CA LEU A 147 6.59 -6.60 -19.07
C LEU A 147 6.48 -5.24 -19.75
N LEU A 148 7.54 -4.43 -19.73
CA LEU A 148 7.53 -3.09 -20.31
C LEU A 148 7.22 -3.10 -21.82
N PRO A 149 7.91 -3.88 -22.68
CA PRO A 149 7.59 -3.94 -24.12
C PRO A 149 6.25 -4.62 -24.41
N ARG A 150 5.74 -5.44 -23.48
CA ARG A 150 4.45 -6.13 -23.63
C ARG A 150 3.25 -5.20 -23.41
N HIS A 151 3.36 -4.30 -22.44
CA HIS A 151 2.25 -3.42 -22.04
C HIS A 151 2.35 -2.01 -22.61
N LEU A 152 3.56 -1.53 -22.94
CA LEU A 152 3.83 -0.16 -23.42
C LEU A 152 3.07 0.91 -22.60
N PRO A 153 3.23 0.90 -21.26
CA PRO A 153 2.47 1.77 -20.38
C PRO A 153 2.92 3.23 -20.49
N ASP A 154 2.03 4.17 -20.16
CA ASP A 154 2.38 5.58 -20.03
C ASP A 154 3.13 5.87 -18.72
N ILE A 155 2.88 5.08 -17.68
CA ILE A 155 3.50 5.19 -16.36
C ILE A 155 3.94 3.80 -15.89
N LEU A 156 5.22 3.67 -15.57
CA LEU A 156 5.78 2.51 -14.87
C LEU A 156 5.95 2.83 -13.39
N ILE A 157 5.40 1.98 -12.53
CA ILE A 157 5.56 2.02 -11.08
C ILE A 157 6.26 0.74 -10.66
N ILE A 158 7.37 0.88 -9.94
CA ILE A 158 8.14 -0.22 -9.37
C ILE A 158 8.29 0.08 -7.88
N THR A 159 7.88 -0.86 -7.04
CA THR A 159 7.88 -0.71 -5.60
C THR A 159 8.41 -1.97 -4.92
N GLY A 160 9.16 -1.76 -3.84
CA GLY A 160 9.74 -2.78 -2.98
C GLY A 160 9.68 -2.31 -1.53
N HIS A 161 9.96 -3.20 -0.60
CA HIS A 161 10.26 -2.88 0.78
C HIS A 161 11.76 -2.57 0.92
N ASP A 162 12.12 -1.75 1.88
CA ASP A 162 13.54 -1.63 2.23
C ASP A 162 13.96 -2.92 2.93
N SER A 163 14.84 -3.70 2.30
CA SER A 163 15.44 -4.89 2.90
C SER A 163 15.98 -4.57 4.30
N PHE A 164 15.51 -5.27 5.35
CA PHE A 164 16.09 -5.18 6.69
C PHE A 164 17.43 -5.91 6.67
N LEU A 165 18.46 -5.26 6.11
CA LEU A 165 19.81 -5.79 6.08
C LEU A 165 20.43 -5.58 7.47
N PRO A 166 20.84 -6.65 8.18
CA PRO A 166 21.63 -6.49 9.38
C PRO A 166 22.98 -5.87 8.98
N GLN A 167 23.17 -4.59 9.30
CA GLN A 167 24.41 -3.81 9.15
C GLN A 167 25.22 -4.08 7.87
N ARG A 168 24.98 -3.29 6.83
CA ARG A 168 25.99 -3.06 5.78
C ARG A 168 26.51 -1.64 5.85
N SER A 169 27.84 -1.52 5.81
CA SER A 169 28.60 -0.28 5.92
C SER A 169 28.88 0.40 4.58
N ASP A 170 28.45 -0.18 3.46
CA ASP A 170 28.70 0.35 2.12
C ASP A 170 27.38 0.55 1.36
N PHE A 171 27.15 1.78 0.92
CA PHE A 171 25.97 2.22 0.17
C PHE A 171 26.14 2.08 -1.35
N ARG A 172 27.27 1.55 -1.82
CA ARG A 172 27.55 1.36 -3.25
C ARG A 172 27.01 0.05 -3.83
N ASP A 173 26.54 -0.85 -2.98
CA ASP A 173 25.85 -2.10 -3.38
C ASP A 173 24.32 -1.96 -3.26
N LEU A 174 23.79 -0.79 -3.59
CA LEU A 174 22.35 -0.57 -3.81
C LEU A 174 21.96 -1.04 -5.22
#